data_AF-A0A0V8JPP0-F1
#
_entry.id   AF-A0A0V8JPP0-F1
#
_cell.length_a   1.000
_cell.length_b   1.000
_cell.length_c   1.000
_cell.angle_alpha   90.00
_cell.angle_beta   90.00
_cell.angle_gamma   90.00
#
_symmetry.space_group_name_H-M   'P 1'
#
loop_
_entity.id
_entity.type
_entity.pdbx_description
1 polymer ?
#
loop_
_entity_poly.entity_id
_entity_poly.type
_entity_poly.pdbx_seq_one_letter_code
_entity_poly.pdbx_strand_id
1 'polypeptide(L)'
;MNIASFIIIAALVVYIFTLHSKIRALEKQIKTTPLTENQQEALAIKVSAMLEKGYTNVEVIKAVRQDTGWGLLQAKQYVDTFKR
;
A
#
# COMPACT_ATOMS: atom_id res chain seq x y z
N MET A 1 -13.38 28.70 38.84
CA MET A 1 -13.19 27.81 37.67
C MET A 1 -14.43 26.91 37.60
N ASN A 2 -15.30 27.16 36.62
CA ASN A 2 -16.66 26.58 36.64
C ASN A 2 -16.60 25.10 36.25
N ILE A 3 -17.21 24.23 37.05
CA ILE A 3 -17.24 22.78 36.86
C ILE A 3 -17.75 22.41 35.45
N ALA A 4 -18.66 23.23 34.89
CA ALA A 4 -19.15 23.10 33.52
C ALA A 4 -18.03 23.18 32.45
N SER A 5 -17.03 24.04 32.63
CA SER A 5 -15.91 24.17 31.70
C SER A 5 -15.03 22.91 31.71
N PHE A 6 -14.85 22.27 32.86
CA PHE A 6 -14.12 21.01 32.96
C PHE A 6 -14.84 19.85 32.26
N ILE A 7 -16.17 19.79 32.37
CA ILE A 7 -16.98 18.76 31.72
C ILE A 7 -16.89 18.88 30.18
N ILE A 8 -16.94 20.11 29.66
CA ILE A 8 -16.83 20.37 28.22
C ILE A 8 -15.44 19.97 27.70
N ILE A 9 -14.38 20.33 28.43
CA ILE A 9 -13.00 19.96 28.06
C ILE A 9 -12.83 18.44 28.07
N ALA A 10 -13.35 17.75 29.10
CA ALA A 10 -13.30 16.30 29.18
C ALA A 10 -14.02 15.62 28.00
N ALA A 11 -15.21 16.12 27.62
CA ALA A 11 -15.95 15.61 26.47
C ALA A 11 -15.20 15.81 25.14
N LEU A 12 -14.56 16.98 24.95
CA LEU A 12 -13.74 17.25 23.77
C LEU A 12 -12.51 16.36 23.69
N VAL A 13 -11.84 16.13 24.82
CA VAL A 13 -10.67 15.23 24.89
C VAL A 13 -11.07 13.79 24.52
N VAL A 14 -12.19 13.30 25.05
CA VAL A 14 -12.73 11.99 24.68
C VAL A 14 -13.08 11.94 23.19
N TYR A 15 -13.71 12.98 22.65
CA TYR A 15 -14.06 13.06 21.23
C TYR A 15 -12.81 12.99 20.33
N ILE A 16 -11.79 13.81 20.61
CA ILE A 16 -10.51 13.79 19.89
C ILE A 16 -9.85 12.41 19.99
N PHE A 17 -9.87 11.78 21.18
CA PHE A 17 -9.31 10.45 21.37
C PHE A 17 -10.03 9.39 20.54
N THR A 18 -11.36 9.44 20.44
CA THR A 18 -12.14 8.50 19.61
C THR A 18 -11.86 8.66 18.11
N LEU A 19 -11.70 9.90 17.61
CA LEU A 19 -11.29 10.13 16.22
C LEU A 19 -9.87 9.61 15.97
N HIS A 20 -8.94 9.90 16.88
CA HIS A 20 -7.55 9.49 16.73
C HIS A 20 -7.37 7.97 16.80
N SER A 21 -8.23 7.28 17.55
CA SER A 21 -8.27 5.81 17.58
C SER A 21 -8.76 5.20 16.26
N LYS A 22 -9.74 5.83 15.59
CA LYS A 22 -10.20 5.41 14.26
C LYS A 22 -9.15 5.64 13.17
N ILE A 23 -8.44 6.77 13.21
CA ILE A 23 -7.35 7.09 12.27
C ILE A 23 -6.25 6.03 12.36
N ARG A 24 -5.84 5.64 13.58
CA ARG A 24 -4.86 4.58 13.79
C ARG A 24 -5.35 3.19 13.38
N ALA A 25 -6.65 2.92 13.46
CA ALA A 25 -7.24 1.67 12.98
C ALA A 25 -7.24 1.59 11.43
N LEU A 26 -7.44 2.71 10.73
CA LEU A 26 -7.31 2.79 9.27
C LEU A 26 -5.84 2.67 8.82
N GLU A 27 -4.90 3.32 9.52
CA GLU A 27 -3.46 3.18 9.23
C GLU A 27 -2.96 1.75 9.42
N LYS A 28 -3.53 1.01 10.38
CA LYS A 28 -3.19 -0.40 10.61
C LYS A 28 -3.67 -1.32 9.47
N GLN A 29 -4.72 -0.94 8.73
CA GLN A 29 -5.14 -1.63 7.50
C GLN A 29 -4.28 -1.27 6.28
N ILE A 30 -3.50 -0.18 6.35
CA ILE A 30 -2.54 0.19 5.29
C ILE A 30 -1.22 -0.58 5.46
N LYS A 31 -0.83 -0.93 6.69
CA LYS A 31 0.50 -1.49 6.99
C LYS A 31 0.58 -3.02 7.05
N THR A 32 -0.55 -3.73 6.97
CA THR A 32 -0.61 -5.19 7.26
C THR A 32 -1.36 -6.00 6.22
N THR A 33 -1.47 -5.51 4.99
CA THR A 33 -2.19 -6.20 3.91
C THR A 33 -1.17 -6.97 3.06
N PRO A 34 -1.26 -8.32 2.96
CA PRO A 34 -0.54 -9.05 1.91
C PRO A 34 -1.01 -8.48 0.58
N LEU A 35 -0.09 -8.20 -0.38
CA LEU A 35 -0.35 -7.43 -1.61
C LEU A 35 -1.86 -7.37 -1.93
N THR A 36 -2.49 -6.22 -1.65
CA THR A 36 -3.93 -6.02 -1.86
C THR A 36 -4.21 -6.17 -3.35
N GLU A 37 -5.28 -6.81 -3.82
CA GLU A 37 -5.59 -7.00 -5.26
C GLU A 37 -5.26 -5.79 -6.15
N ASN A 38 -5.51 -4.57 -5.64
CA ASN A 38 -5.15 -3.30 -6.26
C ASN A 38 -3.63 -3.08 -6.52
N GLN A 39 -2.74 -3.58 -5.65
CA GLN A 39 -1.28 -3.55 -5.81
C GLN A 39 -0.80 -4.58 -6.84
N GLN A 40 -1.35 -5.81 -6.86
CA GLN A 40 -1.05 -6.77 -7.93
C GLN A 40 -1.55 -6.26 -9.28
N GLU A 41 -2.74 -5.65 -9.31
CA GLU A 41 -3.31 -5.07 -10.52
C GLU A 41 -2.45 -3.90 -11.01
N ALA A 42 -2.03 -3.00 -10.12
CA ALA A 42 -1.12 -1.91 -10.47
C ALA A 42 0.24 -2.41 -10.98
N LEU A 43 0.80 -3.46 -10.36
CA LEU A 43 2.04 -4.09 -10.82
C LEU A 43 1.86 -4.76 -12.18
N ALA A 44 0.74 -5.46 -12.41
CA ALA A 44 0.41 -6.11 -13.66
C ALA A 44 0.25 -5.09 -14.80
N ILE A 45 -0.48 -3.99 -14.56
CA ILE A 45 -0.63 -2.86 -15.50
C ILE A 45 0.72 -2.22 -15.81
N LYS A 46 1.58 -2.05 -14.79
CA LYS A 46 2.91 -1.49 -14.99
C LYS A 46 3.80 -2.40 -15.83
N VAL A 47 3.77 -3.71 -15.56
CA VAL A 47 4.55 -4.71 -16.32
C VAL A 47 4.06 -4.79 -17.77
N SER A 48 2.74 -4.86 -18.00
CA SER A 48 2.19 -4.88 -19.35
C SER A 48 2.53 -3.58 -20.11
N ALA A 49 2.35 -2.41 -19.48
CA ALA A 49 2.68 -1.13 -20.10
C ALA A 49 4.18 -1.00 -20.41
N MET A 50 5.06 -1.55 -19.57
CA MET A 50 6.50 -1.58 -19.86
C MET A 50 6.83 -2.51 -21.03
N LEU A 51 6.20 -3.68 -21.11
CA LEU A 51 6.39 -4.58 -22.25
C LEU A 51 5.87 -3.97 -23.56
N GLU A 52 4.72 -3.31 -23.54
CA GLU A 52 4.15 -2.60 -24.71
C GLU A 52 5.02 -1.42 -25.17
N LYS A 53 5.62 -0.69 -24.23
CA LYS A 53 6.58 0.39 -24.53
C LYS A 53 7.93 -0.12 -25.05
N GLY A 54 8.13 -1.43 -25.13
CA GLY A 54 9.35 -2.05 -25.64
C GLY A 54 10.53 -2.03 -24.66
N TYR A 55 10.27 -1.87 -23.35
CA TYR A 55 11.34 -1.99 -22.35
C TYR A 55 11.95 -3.39 -22.37
N THR A 56 13.25 -3.46 -22.09
CA THR A 56 13.95 -4.74 -22.05
C THR A 56 13.50 -5.56 -20.85
N ASN A 57 13.56 -6.89 -20.98
CA ASN A 57 13.16 -7.81 -19.91
C ASN A 57 13.88 -7.54 -18.60
N VAL A 58 15.15 -7.14 -18.69
CA VAL A 58 15.98 -6.83 -17.52
C VAL A 58 15.44 -5.62 -16.77
N GLU A 59 14.98 -4.59 -17.48
CA GLU A 59 14.38 -3.40 -16.88
C GLU A 59 13.05 -3.70 -16.20
N VAL A 60 12.19 -4.48 -16.84
CA VAL A 60 10.90 -4.90 -16.27
C VAL A 60 11.12 -5.75 -15.02
N ILE A 61 12.02 -6.72 -15.08
CA ILE A 61 12.38 -7.56 -13.92
C ILE A 61 12.97 -6.71 -12.80
N LYS A 62 13.81 -5.72 -13.11
CA LYS A 62 14.39 -4.81 -12.12
C LYS A 62 13.30 -3.96 -11.44
N ALA A 63 12.34 -3.45 -12.21
CA ALA A 63 11.21 -2.68 -11.69
C ALA A 63 10.34 -3.53 -10.74
N VAL A 64 9.95 -4.74 -11.17
CA VAL A 64 9.19 -5.68 -10.34
C VAL A 64 9.94 -5.97 -9.04
N ARG A 65 11.25 -6.21 -9.13
CA ARG A 65 12.08 -6.53 -7.97
C ARG A 65 12.18 -5.36 -6.97
N GLN A 66 12.21 -4.12 -7.45
CA GLN A 66 12.24 -2.92 -6.61
C GLN A 66 10.88 -2.69 -5.93
N ASP A 67 9.78 -2.94 -6.64
CA ASP A 67 8.43 -2.71 -6.13
C ASP A 67 7.97 -3.80 -5.14
N THR A 68 8.36 -5.06 -5.37
CA THR A 68 7.90 -6.21 -4.56
C THR A 68 8.93 -6.74 -3.57
N GLY A 69 10.20 -6.37 -3.73
CA GLY A 69 11.31 -6.96 -2.97
C GLY A 69 11.58 -8.44 -3.29
N TRP A 70 11.00 -8.98 -4.37
CA TRP A 70 11.15 -10.39 -4.72
C TRP A 70 12.59 -10.78 -5.08
N GLY A 71 12.87 -12.08 -5.02
CA GLY A 71 14.10 -12.65 -5.56
C GLY A 71 14.15 -12.53 -7.09
N LEU A 72 15.34 -12.56 -7.67
CA LEU A 72 15.52 -12.46 -9.13
C LEU A 72 14.72 -13.53 -9.90
N LEU A 73 14.71 -14.77 -9.38
CA LEU A 73 13.96 -15.87 -9.97
C LEU A 73 12.46 -15.62 -9.97
N GLN A 74 11.90 -15.15 -8.85
CA GLN A 74 10.48 -14.85 -8.72
C GLN A 74 10.06 -13.69 -9.62
N ALA A 75 10.84 -12.60 -9.64
CA ALA A 75 10.57 -11.46 -10.52
C ALA A 75 10.64 -11.86 -12.00
N LYS A 76 11.61 -12.70 -12.40
CA LYS A 76 11.70 -13.23 -13.76
C LYS A 76 10.49 -14.09 -14.12
N GLN A 77 10.14 -15.06 -13.28
CA GLN A 77 8.99 -15.93 -13.50
C GLN A 77 7.69 -15.12 -13.63
N TYR A 78 7.52 -14.08 -12.83
CA TYR A 78 6.38 -13.18 -12.92
C TYR A 78 6.35 -12.41 -14.25
N VAL A 79 7.45 -11.81 -14.69
CA VAL A 79 7.47 -11.10 -15.98
C VAL A 79 7.27 -12.06 -17.16
N ASP A 80 7.79 -13.28 -17.05
CA ASP A 80 7.62 -14.33 -18.08
C ASP A 80 6.15 -14.73 -18.26
N THR A 81 5.25 -14.56 -17.27
CA THR A 81 3.82 -14.87 -17.44
C THR A 81 3.09 -13.90 -18.38
N PHE A 82 3.62 -12.68 -18.57
CA PHE A 82 3.00 -11.64 -19.42
C PHE A 82 3.40 -11.72 -20.90
N LYS A 83 4.33 -12.61 -21.23
CA LYS A 83 4.88 -12.75 -22.58
C LYS A 83 4.35 -13.97 -23.34
N ARG A 84 3.42 -14.69 -22.72
CA ARG A 84 2.89 -15.95 -23.24
C ARG A 84 1.89 -15.71 -24.37
#